data_AF-A0A7K9MDZ7-F1
#
_entry.id   AF-A0A7K9MDZ7-F1
#
_cell.length_a   1.000
_cell.length_b   1.000
_cell.length_c   1.000
_cell.angle_alpha   90.00
_cell.angle_beta   90.00
_cell.angle_gamma   90.00
#
_symmetry.space_group_name_H-M   'P 1'
#
loop_
_entity.id
_entity.type
_entity.pdbx_description
1 polymer ?
#
loop_
_entity_poly.entity_id
_entity_poly.type
_entity_poly.pdbx_seq_one_letter_code
_entity_poly.pdbx_strand_id
1 'polypeptide(L)'
;GRKPLQEWALAVSPRGRLRVRLPCQVSVRPLDPQRYPGADRVLVAVSGAGGSPPPRGRQQDRVRVEYDEALQQMAIVADGVDSKAAVDVRTPVKFDLDIKTSGTGCVKIQKIECDNCKIETEKGTSVLQSIKSHKIDIRTNGGKVIGLGTLYGNTDIRATEKGSVNIEKLQGTSIHISTEDGLLKTKYLYAESSSLSSVAGDILLGSIHGNTSLQTKTGSITVDSSDGSLKASTHHGAIDVYVSQLRKVDLKSQKGSITVKVPASLKAYLQLSGRKVDVSSEIQLKETQSASKDDHVTISGHMNQRNETDKWIKADTQNGKVCLKSQSWIQSVKLKS
;
A
#
# COMPACT_ATOMS: atom_id res chain seq x y z
N GLY A 1 -22.29 -23.64 -5.24
CA GLY A 1 -21.85 -22.51 -6.08
C GLY A 1 -22.94 -22.15 -7.05
N ARG A 2 -23.11 -20.88 -7.41
CA ARG A 2 -24.07 -20.46 -8.45
C ARG A 2 -23.64 -21.04 -9.80
N LYS A 3 -24.57 -21.62 -10.57
CA LYS A 3 -24.28 -22.12 -11.92
C LYS A 3 -23.87 -20.93 -12.82
N PRO A 4 -22.83 -21.08 -13.64
CA PRO A 4 -22.42 -20.04 -14.58
C PRO A 4 -23.49 -19.90 -15.67
N LEU A 5 -23.72 -18.66 -16.11
CA LEU A 5 -24.62 -18.32 -17.21
C LEU A 5 -23.95 -18.58 -18.56
N GLN A 6 -22.64 -18.35 -18.64
CA GLN A 6 -21.86 -18.52 -19.86
C GLN A 6 -20.41 -18.88 -19.49
N GLU A 7 -19.81 -19.79 -20.24
CA GLU A 7 -18.44 -20.24 -20.05
C GLU A 7 -17.70 -20.28 -21.39
N TRP A 8 -16.41 -19.99 -21.36
CA TRP A 8 -15.49 -20.11 -22.49
C TRP A 8 -14.22 -20.81 -22.06
N ALA A 9 -13.66 -21.60 -22.97
CA ALA A 9 -12.33 -22.18 -22.85
C ALA A 9 -11.56 -21.90 -24.14
N LEU A 10 -10.57 -21.01 -24.08
CA LEU A 10 -9.78 -20.60 -25.24
C LEU A 10 -8.38 -21.17 -25.13
N ALA A 11 -7.84 -21.63 -26.25
CA ALA A 11 -6.41 -21.94 -26.38
C ALA A 11 -5.64 -20.63 -26.50
N VAL A 12 -4.54 -20.50 -25.76
CA VAL A 12 -3.70 -19.31 -25.73
C VAL A 12 -2.22 -19.70 -25.67
N SER A 13 -1.35 -18.75 -26.01
CA SER A 13 0.07 -18.87 -25.69
C SER A 13 0.30 -18.94 -24.17
N PRO A 14 1.32 -19.66 -23.67
CA PRO A 14 1.64 -19.74 -22.23
C PRO A 14 2.05 -18.43 -21.56
N ARG A 15 2.44 -17.45 -22.37
CA ARG A 15 2.70 -16.06 -21.98
C ARG A 15 1.83 -15.15 -22.82
N GLY A 16 1.44 -14.03 -22.24
CA GLY A 16 0.54 -13.10 -22.88
C GLY A 16 -0.01 -12.10 -21.88
N ARG A 17 -1.05 -11.37 -22.30
CA ARG A 17 -1.72 -10.36 -21.50
C ARG A 17 -3.21 -10.61 -21.41
N LEU A 18 -3.76 -10.58 -20.20
CA LEU A 18 -5.20 -10.50 -19.96
C LEU A 18 -5.62 -9.03 -19.87
N ARG A 19 -6.45 -8.60 -20.81
CA ARG A 19 -7.10 -7.28 -20.83
C ARG A 19 -8.58 -7.40 -20.50
N VAL A 20 -9.01 -6.83 -19.37
CA VAL A 20 -10.42 -6.88 -18.92
C VAL A 20 -10.99 -5.48 -18.82
N ARG A 21 -12.16 -5.25 -19.41
CA ARG A 21 -12.93 -3.99 -19.38
C ARG A 21 -14.39 -4.31 -19.05
N LEU A 22 -14.76 -4.26 -17.76
CA LEU A 22 -16.07 -4.74 -17.29
C LEU A 22 -16.70 -3.81 -16.23
N PRO A 23 -18.02 -3.56 -16.25
CA PRO A 23 -18.70 -2.74 -15.23
C PRO A 23 -19.08 -3.53 -13.95
N CYS A 24 -18.57 -4.75 -13.78
CA CYS A 24 -19.02 -5.69 -12.74
C CYS A 24 -17.82 -6.34 -12.01
N GLN A 25 -18.09 -7.33 -11.16
CA GLN A 25 -17.05 -7.99 -10.38
C GLN A 25 -16.18 -8.89 -11.26
N VAL A 26 -14.85 -8.81 -11.09
CA VAL A 26 -13.86 -9.62 -11.80
C VAL A 26 -13.00 -10.37 -10.78
N SER A 27 -12.85 -11.67 -10.97
CA SER A 27 -11.98 -12.55 -10.20
C SER A 27 -10.96 -13.18 -11.15
N VAL A 28 -9.67 -13.06 -10.84
CA VAL A 28 -8.57 -13.63 -11.63
C VAL A 28 -7.70 -14.50 -10.74
N ARG A 29 -7.43 -15.72 -11.18
CA ARG A 29 -6.55 -16.67 -10.50
C ARG A 29 -5.81 -17.53 -11.52
N PRO A 30 -4.65 -18.11 -11.16
CA PRO A 30 -3.98 -19.02 -12.06
C PRO A 30 -4.81 -20.30 -12.27
N LEU A 31 -4.60 -20.93 -13.42
CA LEU A 31 -4.94 -22.34 -13.62
C LEU A 31 -4.13 -23.22 -12.67
N ASP A 32 -4.72 -24.37 -12.33
CA ASP A 32 -4.04 -25.41 -11.58
C ASP A 32 -2.96 -26.06 -12.47
N PRO A 33 -1.66 -25.90 -12.14
CA PRO A 33 -0.57 -26.43 -12.96
C PRO A 33 -0.59 -27.95 -13.08
N GLN A 34 -1.18 -28.68 -12.11
CA GLN A 34 -1.29 -30.15 -12.18
C GLN A 34 -2.32 -30.58 -13.22
N ARG A 35 -3.40 -29.80 -13.38
CA ARG A 35 -4.47 -30.08 -14.34
C ARG A 35 -4.18 -29.51 -15.73
N TYR A 36 -3.41 -28.43 -15.80
CA TYR A 36 -3.11 -27.72 -17.04
C TYR A 36 -1.60 -27.44 -17.14
N PRO A 37 -0.75 -28.49 -17.30
CA PRO A 37 0.70 -28.34 -17.29
C PRO A 37 1.24 -27.52 -18.48
N GLY A 38 0.52 -27.51 -19.61
CA GLY A 38 0.89 -26.74 -20.80
C GLY A 38 0.71 -25.23 -20.65
N ALA A 39 -0.04 -24.78 -19.64
CA ALA A 39 -0.38 -23.37 -19.42
C ALA A 39 -0.94 -22.68 -20.67
N ASP A 40 -1.63 -23.42 -21.53
CA ASP A 40 -2.03 -23.06 -22.89
C ASP A 40 -3.51 -22.69 -23.00
N ARG A 41 -4.15 -22.38 -21.88
CA ARG A 41 -5.60 -22.15 -21.82
C ARG A 41 -5.96 -20.96 -20.95
N VAL A 42 -7.06 -20.30 -21.30
CA VAL A 42 -7.79 -19.39 -20.41
C VAL A 42 -9.21 -19.90 -20.28
N LEU A 43 -9.71 -19.94 -19.04
CA LEU A 43 -11.10 -20.26 -18.75
C LEU A 43 -11.81 -19.00 -18.26
N VAL A 44 -12.96 -18.68 -18.85
CA VAL A 44 -13.79 -17.54 -18.47
C VAL A 44 -15.16 -18.06 -18.10
N ALA A 45 -15.68 -17.68 -16.93
CA ALA A 45 -17.02 -18.03 -16.47
C ALA A 45 -17.75 -16.77 -16.00
N VAL A 46 -18.92 -16.51 -16.56
CA VAL A 46 -19.80 -15.40 -16.18
C VAL A 46 -20.95 -15.96 -15.36
N SER A 47 -21.23 -15.33 -14.21
CA SER A 47 -22.34 -15.68 -13.33
C SER A 47 -23.20 -14.46 -13.03
N GLY A 48 -24.52 -14.61 -13.04
CA GLY A 48 -25.46 -13.54 -12.71
C GLY A 48 -25.99 -13.64 -11.28
N ALA A 49 -26.46 -12.53 -10.72
CA ALA A 49 -27.31 -12.58 -9.54
C ALA A 49 -28.67 -13.17 -9.96
N GLY A 50 -29.03 -14.32 -9.38
CA GLY A 50 -30.30 -14.99 -9.65
C GLY A 50 -31.47 -14.03 -9.46
N GLY A 51 -32.21 -13.79 -10.54
CA GLY A 51 -33.37 -12.93 -10.58
C GLY A 51 -33.91 -12.87 -12.00
N SER A 52 -34.84 -13.78 -12.30
CA SER A 52 -35.66 -13.85 -13.53
C SER A 52 -34.93 -14.19 -14.83
N PRO A 53 -35.47 -15.10 -15.68
CA PRO A 53 -34.98 -15.22 -17.05
C PRO A 53 -35.26 -13.89 -17.78
N PRO A 54 -34.31 -13.36 -18.57
CA PRO A 54 -34.58 -12.19 -19.39
C PRO A 54 -35.63 -12.53 -20.46
N PRO A 55 -36.46 -11.56 -20.89
CA PRO A 55 -37.35 -11.75 -22.02
C PRO A 55 -36.54 -12.19 -23.25
N ARG A 56 -37.02 -13.23 -23.92
CA ARG A 56 -36.41 -13.84 -25.11
C ARG A 56 -36.12 -12.75 -26.15
N GLY A 57 -34.86 -12.56 -26.53
CA GLY A 57 -34.48 -11.68 -27.65
C GLY A 57 -33.17 -10.88 -27.54
N ARG A 58 -32.48 -10.84 -26.39
CA ARG A 58 -31.21 -10.08 -26.22
C ARG A 58 -30.06 -10.91 -25.62
N GLN A 59 -29.97 -12.19 -25.96
CA GLN A 59 -29.23 -13.15 -25.14
C GLN A 59 -27.79 -13.46 -25.60
N GLN A 60 -27.21 -12.79 -26.61
CA GLN A 60 -25.96 -13.30 -27.21
C GLN A 60 -24.69 -12.44 -27.08
N ASP A 61 -24.74 -11.16 -26.72
CA ASP A 61 -23.53 -10.30 -26.75
C ASP A 61 -23.42 -9.30 -25.60
N ARG A 62 -23.42 -9.79 -24.35
CA ARG A 62 -23.10 -8.90 -23.21
C ARG A 62 -21.64 -8.91 -22.83
N VAL A 63 -20.96 -10.05 -22.96
CA VAL A 63 -19.52 -10.19 -22.67
C VAL A 63 -18.86 -10.79 -23.90
N ARG A 64 -17.96 -10.03 -24.53
CA ARG A 64 -17.12 -10.46 -25.63
C ARG A 64 -15.80 -10.98 -25.09
N VAL A 65 -15.40 -12.15 -25.57
CA VAL A 65 -14.25 -12.90 -25.08
C VAL A 65 -13.45 -13.33 -26.30
N GLU A 66 -12.31 -12.70 -26.53
CA GLU A 66 -11.52 -12.85 -27.75
C GLU A 66 -10.04 -13.03 -27.41
N TYR A 67 -9.34 -13.85 -28.19
CA TYR A 67 -7.90 -14.01 -28.11
C TYR A 67 -7.26 -13.60 -29.43
N ASP A 68 -6.31 -12.66 -29.36
CA ASP A 68 -5.48 -12.24 -30.48
C ASP A 68 -4.12 -12.92 -30.35
N GLU A 69 -3.82 -13.83 -31.28
CA GLU A 69 -2.58 -14.62 -31.28
C GLU A 69 -1.35 -13.77 -31.63
N ALA A 70 -1.49 -12.80 -32.54
CA ALA A 70 -0.39 -11.93 -32.96
C ALA A 70 0.03 -10.98 -31.83
N LEU A 71 -0.93 -10.49 -31.05
CA LEU A 71 -0.68 -9.65 -29.87
C LEU A 71 -0.49 -10.46 -28.57
N GLN A 72 -0.69 -11.79 -28.62
CA GLN A 72 -0.77 -12.67 -27.45
C GLN A 72 -1.68 -12.10 -26.34
N GLN A 73 -2.83 -11.54 -26.74
CA GLN A 73 -3.71 -10.79 -25.85
C GLN A 73 -5.08 -11.44 -25.75
N MET A 74 -5.49 -11.72 -24.52
CA MET A 74 -6.83 -12.16 -24.17
C MET A 74 -7.68 -10.96 -23.77
N ALA A 75 -8.70 -10.61 -24.53
CA ALA A 75 -9.60 -9.50 -24.27
C ALA A 75 -10.96 -9.98 -23.74
N ILE A 76 -11.41 -9.38 -22.63
CA ILE A 76 -12.75 -9.59 -22.06
C ILE A 76 -13.40 -8.23 -21.91
N VAL A 77 -14.43 -7.96 -22.71
CA VAL A 77 -15.08 -6.63 -22.78
C VAL A 77 -16.58 -6.80 -22.66
N ALA A 78 -17.23 -5.91 -21.91
CA ALA A 78 -18.68 -5.91 -21.80
C ALA A 78 -19.23 -4.50 -21.65
N ASP A 79 -20.28 -4.21 -22.42
CA ASP A 79 -21.08 -3.00 -22.29
C ASP A 79 -22.47 -3.37 -21.73
N GLY A 80 -22.93 -2.66 -20.70
CA GLY A 80 -24.29 -2.81 -20.18
C GLY A 80 -24.59 -4.15 -19.46
N VAL A 81 -23.56 -4.82 -18.92
CA VAL A 81 -23.73 -5.94 -17.98
C VAL A 81 -24.25 -5.43 -16.64
N ASP A 82 -25.15 -6.20 -16.01
CA ASP A 82 -25.64 -5.92 -14.65
C ASP A 82 -24.44 -5.82 -13.69
N SER A 83 -24.39 -4.76 -12.88
CA SER A 83 -23.33 -4.55 -11.88
C SER A 83 -23.25 -5.69 -10.86
N LYS A 84 -24.31 -6.51 -10.73
CA LYS A 84 -24.36 -7.71 -9.88
C LYS A 84 -23.78 -8.96 -10.54
N ALA A 85 -23.38 -8.92 -11.81
CA ALA A 85 -22.70 -10.03 -12.45
C ALA A 85 -21.27 -10.20 -11.90
N ALA A 86 -20.74 -11.41 -12.01
CA ALA A 86 -19.37 -11.73 -11.65
C ALA A 86 -18.71 -12.57 -12.74
N VAL A 87 -17.50 -12.19 -13.13
CA VAL A 87 -16.67 -12.87 -14.12
C VAL A 87 -15.47 -13.50 -13.40
N ASP A 88 -15.37 -14.83 -13.43
CA ASP A 88 -14.19 -15.58 -12.97
C ASP A 88 -13.33 -15.91 -14.17
N VAL A 89 -12.06 -15.55 -14.11
CA VAL A 89 -11.06 -15.80 -15.16
C VAL A 89 -9.95 -16.64 -14.55
N ARG A 90 -9.64 -17.76 -15.20
CA ARG A 90 -8.47 -18.57 -14.88
C ARG A 90 -7.46 -18.45 -16.01
N THR A 91 -6.28 -17.93 -15.69
CA THR A 91 -5.22 -17.67 -16.67
C THR A 91 -4.00 -18.55 -16.43
N PRO A 92 -3.10 -18.67 -17.41
CA PRO A 92 -1.73 -19.10 -17.15
C PRO A 92 -1.10 -18.22 -16.05
N VAL A 93 -0.21 -18.80 -15.25
CA VAL A 93 0.41 -18.12 -14.09
C VAL A 93 1.15 -16.84 -14.52
N LYS A 94 1.77 -16.87 -15.72
CA LYS A 94 2.66 -15.84 -16.28
C LYS A 94 1.97 -14.77 -17.13
N PHE A 95 0.65 -14.63 -17.04
CA PHE A 95 -0.06 -13.61 -17.79
C PHE A 95 0.06 -12.23 -17.13
N ASP A 96 0.48 -11.24 -17.91
CA ASP A 96 0.35 -9.85 -17.54
C ASP A 96 -1.12 -9.47 -17.41
N LEU A 97 -1.43 -8.59 -16.46
CA LEU A 97 -2.80 -8.18 -16.17
C LEU A 97 -2.99 -6.70 -16.49
N ASP A 98 -4.05 -6.41 -17.24
CA ASP A 98 -4.56 -5.05 -17.47
C ASP A 98 -6.08 -5.09 -17.25
N ILE A 99 -6.50 -4.86 -16.01
CA ILE A 99 -7.89 -5.00 -15.58
C ILE A 99 -8.44 -3.63 -15.25
N LYS A 100 -9.60 -3.30 -15.83
CA LYS A 100 -10.34 -2.08 -15.51
C LYS A 100 -11.80 -2.39 -15.24
N THR A 101 -12.29 -1.87 -14.12
CA THR A 101 -13.72 -1.88 -13.79
C THR A 101 -14.28 -0.49 -13.58
N SER A 102 -15.55 -0.31 -13.94
CA SER A 102 -16.29 0.94 -13.75
C SER A 102 -17.41 0.78 -12.71
N GLY A 103 -17.95 1.91 -12.24
CA GLY A 103 -18.96 1.96 -11.21
C GLY A 103 -18.49 1.33 -9.91
N THR A 104 -19.19 0.29 -9.45
CA THR A 104 -18.90 -0.43 -8.20
C THR A 104 -18.21 -1.78 -8.42
N GLY A 105 -17.80 -2.09 -9.66
CA GLY A 105 -17.18 -3.37 -10.01
C GLY A 105 -15.89 -3.62 -9.21
N CYS A 106 -15.85 -4.72 -8.48
CA CYS A 106 -14.71 -5.10 -7.65
C CYS A 106 -13.74 -6.00 -8.43
N VAL A 107 -12.44 -5.88 -8.15
CA VAL A 107 -11.40 -6.74 -8.73
C VAL A 107 -10.84 -7.63 -7.64
N LYS A 108 -10.70 -8.92 -7.89
CA LYS A 108 -10.03 -9.87 -7.00
C LYS A 108 -8.97 -10.63 -7.78
N ILE A 109 -7.72 -10.59 -7.34
CA ILE A 109 -6.60 -11.29 -7.98
C ILE A 109 -5.90 -12.13 -6.94
N GLN A 110 -5.59 -13.39 -7.26
CA GLN A 110 -4.96 -14.31 -6.31
C GLN A 110 -3.83 -15.09 -6.96
N LYS A 111 -2.66 -15.14 -6.29
CA LYS A 111 -1.54 -16.05 -6.62
C LYS A 111 -1.04 -15.96 -8.07
N ILE A 112 -0.99 -14.76 -8.64
CA ILE A 112 -0.46 -14.52 -9.99
C ILE A 112 1.02 -14.12 -9.91
N GLU A 113 1.81 -14.58 -10.88
CA GLU A 113 3.20 -14.17 -11.10
C GLU A 113 3.38 -13.59 -12.50
N CYS A 114 3.53 -12.27 -12.65
CA CYS A 114 3.57 -11.60 -13.95
C CYS A 114 4.60 -10.46 -14.02
N ASP A 115 4.94 -9.96 -15.19
CA ASP A 115 5.86 -8.82 -15.26
C ASP A 115 5.12 -7.50 -14.98
N ASN A 116 3.87 -7.39 -15.44
CA ASN A 116 3.03 -6.22 -15.24
C ASN A 116 1.64 -6.60 -14.69
N CYS A 117 1.27 -5.99 -13.58
CA CYS A 117 -0.06 -6.06 -13.00
C CYS A 117 -0.66 -4.65 -12.92
N LYS A 118 -1.58 -4.32 -13.83
CA LYS A 118 -2.28 -3.04 -13.88
C LYS A 118 -3.76 -3.22 -13.54
N ILE A 119 -4.24 -2.43 -12.58
CA ILE A 119 -5.62 -2.44 -12.11
C ILE A 119 -6.16 -1.01 -12.04
N GLU A 120 -7.30 -0.75 -12.67
CA GLU A 120 -8.03 0.51 -12.57
C GLU A 120 -9.46 0.23 -12.07
N THR A 121 -9.86 0.86 -10.96
CA THR A 121 -11.23 0.78 -10.44
C THR A 121 -11.80 2.17 -10.21
N GLU A 122 -13.12 2.33 -10.33
CA GLU A 122 -13.78 3.55 -9.85
C GLU A 122 -14.02 3.42 -8.34
N LYS A 123 -15.25 3.07 -7.95
CA LYS A 123 -15.69 2.97 -6.54
C LYS A 123 -15.59 1.55 -5.97
N GLY A 124 -15.21 0.58 -6.80
CA GLY A 124 -15.08 -0.82 -6.41
C GLY A 124 -13.89 -1.09 -5.49
N THR A 125 -13.86 -2.30 -4.90
CA THR A 125 -12.72 -2.76 -4.10
C THR A 125 -11.79 -3.62 -4.95
N SER A 126 -10.50 -3.33 -4.92
CA SER A 126 -9.42 -4.13 -5.48
C SER A 126 -8.78 -4.98 -4.38
N VAL A 127 -8.97 -6.29 -4.44
CA VAL A 127 -8.38 -7.27 -3.50
C VAL A 127 -7.28 -8.05 -4.20
N LEU A 128 -6.03 -7.89 -3.75
CA LEU A 128 -4.87 -8.60 -4.28
C LEU A 128 -4.34 -9.54 -3.22
N GLN A 129 -4.20 -10.83 -3.55
CA GLN A 129 -3.70 -11.84 -2.62
C GLN A 129 -2.45 -12.52 -3.15
N SER A 130 -1.32 -12.33 -2.46
CA SER A 130 -0.05 -13.01 -2.76
C SER A 130 0.37 -12.86 -4.22
N ILE A 131 0.59 -11.61 -4.66
CA ILE A 131 0.95 -11.28 -6.04
C ILE A 131 2.45 -11.10 -6.12
N LYS A 132 3.07 -11.72 -7.13
CA LYS A 132 4.47 -11.51 -7.47
C LYS A 132 4.54 -10.84 -8.83
N SER A 133 5.10 -9.65 -8.90
CA SER A 133 5.26 -8.96 -10.17
C SER A 133 6.51 -8.12 -10.22
N HIS A 134 7.01 -7.82 -11.42
CA HIS A 134 8.04 -6.80 -11.55
C HIS A 134 7.44 -5.41 -11.30
N LYS A 135 6.24 -5.13 -11.84
CA LYS A 135 5.52 -3.87 -11.66
C LYS A 135 4.04 -4.08 -11.30
N ILE A 136 3.60 -3.42 -10.22
CA ILE A 136 2.22 -3.35 -9.76
C ILE A 136 1.76 -1.88 -9.86
N ASP A 137 0.76 -1.60 -10.71
CA ASP A 137 0.14 -0.26 -10.88
C ASP A 137 -1.36 -0.37 -10.57
N ILE A 138 -1.81 0.26 -9.48
CA ILE A 138 -3.21 0.23 -9.05
C ILE A 138 -3.74 1.64 -8.93
N ARG A 139 -4.85 1.93 -9.59
CA ARG A 139 -5.53 3.23 -9.54
C ARG A 139 -6.97 3.04 -9.14
N THR A 140 -7.43 3.81 -8.15
CA THR A 140 -8.84 3.79 -7.75
C THR A 140 -9.40 5.18 -7.56
N ASN A 141 -10.66 5.40 -7.96
CA ASN A 141 -11.39 6.64 -7.70
C ASN A 141 -12.46 6.47 -6.60
N GLY A 142 -12.06 6.60 -5.34
CA GLY A 142 -12.92 6.45 -4.16
C GLY A 142 -13.02 5.03 -3.58
N GLY A 143 -12.68 4.01 -4.37
CA GLY A 143 -12.65 2.59 -3.96
C GLY A 143 -11.54 2.22 -2.95
N LYS A 144 -11.49 0.93 -2.57
CA LYS A 144 -10.49 0.41 -1.62
C LYS A 144 -9.48 -0.47 -2.31
N VAL A 145 -8.21 -0.36 -1.93
CA VAL A 145 -7.15 -1.29 -2.32
C VAL A 145 -6.78 -2.13 -1.09
N ILE A 146 -6.95 -3.44 -1.18
CA ILE A 146 -6.71 -4.39 -0.11
C ILE A 146 -5.67 -5.41 -0.56
N GLY A 147 -4.50 -5.40 0.08
CA GLY A 147 -3.44 -6.39 -0.14
C GLY A 147 -3.42 -7.44 0.97
N LEU A 148 -3.64 -8.71 0.63
CA LEU A 148 -3.62 -9.86 1.52
C LEU A 148 -2.35 -10.70 1.28
N GLY A 149 -1.65 -11.07 2.33
CA GLY A 149 -0.34 -11.69 2.21
C GLY A 149 0.70 -10.72 1.64
N THR A 150 1.57 -11.20 0.77
CA THR A 150 2.68 -10.41 0.21
C THR A 150 2.37 -9.90 -1.20
N LEU A 151 2.52 -8.59 -1.41
CA LEU A 151 2.65 -8.00 -2.74
C LEU A 151 4.15 -7.77 -2.99
N TYR A 152 4.71 -8.57 -3.89
CA TYR A 152 6.12 -8.52 -4.26
C TYR A 152 6.28 -7.82 -5.60
N GLY A 153 7.05 -6.73 -5.67
CA GLY A 153 7.30 -5.97 -6.90
C GLY A 153 7.43 -4.46 -6.69
N ASN A 154 7.90 -3.75 -7.72
CA ASN A 154 7.86 -2.29 -7.74
C ASN A 154 6.40 -1.84 -7.83
N THR A 155 5.96 -1.02 -6.90
CA THR A 155 4.53 -0.79 -6.66
C THR A 155 4.21 0.71 -6.77
N ASP A 156 3.23 1.10 -7.60
CA ASP A 156 2.61 2.43 -7.66
C ASP A 156 1.11 2.27 -7.40
N ILE A 157 0.61 2.85 -6.30
CA ILE A 157 -0.80 2.81 -5.94
C ILE A 157 -1.31 4.23 -5.77
N ARG A 158 -2.41 4.57 -6.45
CA ARG A 158 -3.05 5.88 -6.36
C ARG A 158 -4.53 5.72 -6.03
N ALA A 159 -4.97 6.30 -4.92
CA ALA A 159 -6.36 6.30 -4.50
C ALA A 159 -6.87 7.73 -4.33
N THR A 160 -7.72 8.20 -5.24
CA THR A 160 -8.31 9.55 -5.19
C THR A 160 -9.63 9.54 -4.43
N GLU A 161 -10.18 10.74 -4.20
CA GLU A 161 -11.37 10.98 -3.38
C GLU A 161 -11.20 10.35 -1.98
N LYS A 162 -12.19 9.57 -1.54
CA LYS A 162 -12.19 8.86 -0.26
C LYS A 162 -11.57 7.46 -0.34
N GLY A 163 -10.80 7.20 -1.40
CA GLY A 163 -10.19 5.89 -1.63
C GLY A 163 -9.11 5.57 -0.61
N SER A 164 -9.08 4.32 -0.12
CA SER A 164 -8.16 3.89 0.94
C SER A 164 -7.29 2.72 0.51
N VAL A 165 -6.12 2.61 1.13
CA VAL A 165 -5.14 1.56 0.85
C VAL A 165 -4.83 0.83 2.15
N ASN A 166 -5.04 -0.48 2.18
CA ASN A 166 -4.72 -1.34 3.32
C ASN A 166 -3.98 -2.59 2.85
N ILE A 167 -2.69 -2.67 3.12
CA ILE A 167 -1.84 -3.77 2.62
C ILE A 167 -1.14 -4.46 3.78
N GLU A 168 -1.22 -5.78 3.83
CA GLU A 168 -0.55 -6.55 4.86
C GLU A 168 0.97 -6.49 4.71
N LYS A 169 1.52 -6.88 3.55
CA LYS A 169 2.96 -6.90 3.34
C LYS A 169 3.33 -6.47 1.92
N LEU A 170 4.24 -5.50 1.83
CA LEU A 170 4.86 -5.05 0.59
C LEU A 170 6.35 -5.37 0.59
N GLN A 171 6.85 -5.90 -0.53
CA GLN A 171 8.26 -6.17 -0.75
C GLN A 171 8.67 -5.75 -2.16
N GLY A 172 9.71 -4.95 -2.32
CA GLY A 172 10.16 -4.53 -3.65
C GLY A 172 11.34 -3.58 -3.58
N THR A 173 11.82 -3.10 -4.72
CA THR A 173 12.91 -2.10 -4.74
C THR A 173 12.34 -0.70 -4.51
N SER A 174 11.28 -0.35 -5.23
CA SER A 174 10.63 0.97 -5.19
C SER A 174 9.13 0.86 -4.94
N ILE A 175 8.64 1.59 -3.93
CA ILE A 175 7.22 1.63 -3.57
C ILE A 175 6.73 3.08 -3.51
N HIS A 176 5.68 3.39 -4.25
CA HIS A 176 4.98 4.66 -4.25
C HIS A 176 3.50 4.45 -3.96
N ILE A 177 2.96 5.12 -2.95
CA ILE A 177 1.53 5.05 -2.61
C ILE A 177 1.03 6.46 -2.34
N SER A 178 -0.02 6.89 -3.03
CA SER A 178 -0.70 8.16 -2.77
C SER A 178 -2.19 7.98 -2.52
N THR A 179 -2.70 8.69 -1.51
CA THR A 179 -4.14 8.84 -1.25
C THR A 179 -4.53 10.32 -1.21
N GLU A 180 -5.82 10.65 -1.37
CA GLU A 180 -6.34 11.99 -1.08
C GLU A 180 -6.86 12.04 0.36
N ASP A 181 -8.09 11.58 0.60
CA ASP A 181 -8.72 11.68 1.92
C ASP A 181 -8.73 10.35 2.68
N GLY A 182 -8.52 9.23 1.99
CA GLY A 182 -8.60 7.92 2.60
C GLY A 182 -7.33 7.52 3.36
N LEU A 183 -7.55 6.63 4.34
CA LEU A 183 -6.50 6.02 5.14
C LEU A 183 -5.50 5.25 4.26
N LEU A 184 -4.22 5.47 4.51
CA LEU A 184 -3.13 4.66 4.01
C LEU A 184 -2.57 3.81 5.16
N LYS A 185 -2.67 2.49 5.03
CA LYS A 185 -2.20 1.53 6.03
C LYS A 185 -1.36 0.43 5.42
N THR A 186 -0.19 0.17 5.98
CA THR A 186 0.59 -1.03 5.68
C THR A 186 1.14 -1.68 6.95
N LYS A 187 1.06 -3.01 7.08
CA LYS A 187 1.58 -3.70 8.27
C LYS A 187 3.09 -3.94 8.18
N TYR A 188 3.56 -4.37 7.01
CA TYR A 188 4.99 -4.58 6.76
C TYR A 188 5.41 -3.98 5.41
N LEU A 189 6.47 -3.18 5.42
CA LEU A 189 7.02 -2.52 4.24
C LEU A 189 8.52 -2.78 4.15
N TYR A 190 8.94 -3.61 3.20
CA TYR A 190 10.34 -3.94 2.99
C TYR A 190 10.77 -3.48 1.59
N ALA A 191 11.43 -2.33 1.49
CA ALA A 191 11.95 -1.86 0.23
C ALA A 191 13.24 -1.06 0.37
N GLU A 192 13.96 -0.86 -0.73
CA GLU A 192 15.12 0.03 -0.72
C GLU A 192 14.68 1.49 -0.61
N SER A 193 13.63 1.86 -1.35
CA SER A 193 13.03 3.19 -1.36
C SER A 193 11.51 3.12 -1.32
N SER A 194 10.90 3.96 -0.48
CA SER A 194 9.46 4.06 -0.31
C SER A 194 9.02 5.52 -0.18
N SER A 195 7.99 5.92 -0.93
CA SER A 195 7.36 7.24 -0.85
C SER A 195 5.86 7.08 -0.69
N LEU A 196 5.34 7.45 0.48
CA LEU A 196 3.92 7.33 0.80
C LEU A 196 3.35 8.69 1.16
N SER A 197 2.28 9.09 0.49
CA SER A 197 1.69 10.43 0.67
C SER A 197 0.18 10.41 0.76
N SER A 198 -0.38 11.38 1.47
CA SER A 198 -1.81 11.61 1.58
C SER A 198 -2.11 13.11 1.52
N VAL A 199 -3.31 13.53 1.14
CA VAL A 199 -3.74 14.93 1.31
C VAL A 199 -4.26 15.12 2.72
N ALA A 200 -5.31 14.40 3.09
CA ALA A 200 -5.98 14.53 4.38
C ALA A 200 -6.02 13.25 5.22
N GLY A 201 -5.87 12.08 4.59
CA GLY A 201 -5.88 10.79 5.29
C GLY A 201 -4.63 10.56 6.16
N ASP A 202 -4.80 9.75 7.20
CA ASP A 202 -3.72 9.28 8.06
C ASP A 202 -2.81 8.27 7.33
N ILE A 203 -1.55 8.21 7.77
CA ILE A 203 -0.57 7.23 7.32
C ILE A 203 -0.19 6.35 8.51
N LEU A 204 -0.57 5.07 8.46
CA LEU A 204 -0.32 4.09 9.53
C LEU A 204 0.57 2.95 9.02
N LEU A 205 1.82 2.92 9.48
CA LEU A 205 2.79 1.90 9.10
C LEU A 205 3.18 1.07 10.31
N GLY A 206 3.21 -0.25 10.15
CA GLY A 206 3.69 -1.18 11.16
C GLY A 206 5.22 -1.18 11.20
N SER A 207 5.85 -2.19 10.59
CA SER A 207 7.31 -2.26 10.45
C SER A 207 7.76 -1.82 9.07
N ILE A 208 8.69 -0.88 9.02
CA ILE A 208 9.27 -0.35 7.77
C ILE A 208 10.78 -0.57 7.72
N HIS A 209 11.29 -0.96 6.56
CA HIS A 209 12.72 -1.12 6.29
C HIS A 209 13.14 -0.32 5.06
N GLY A 210 14.35 0.25 5.11
CA GLY A 210 14.97 0.99 4.01
C GLY A 210 14.82 2.50 4.11
N ASN A 211 14.82 3.20 2.97
CA ASN A 211 14.66 4.65 2.92
C ASN A 211 13.19 5.00 2.68
N THR A 212 12.52 5.60 3.67
CA THR A 212 11.09 5.89 3.62
C THR A 212 10.81 7.39 3.74
N SER A 213 9.99 7.92 2.84
CA SER A 213 9.47 9.29 2.88
C SER A 213 7.96 9.29 3.04
N LEU A 214 7.45 9.94 4.08
CA LEU A 214 6.04 10.02 4.45
C LEU A 214 5.57 11.46 4.44
N GLN A 215 4.41 11.74 3.85
CA GLN A 215 3.86 13.10 3.82
C GLN A 215 2.34 13.10 3.89
N THR A 216 1.76 13.92 4.74
CA THR A 216 0.32 14.24 4.69
C THR A 216 0.11 15.73 4.95
N LYS A 217 -0.98 16.36 4.49
CA LYS A 217 -1.24 17.77 4.84
C LYS A 217 -1.96 17.86 6.16
N THR A 218 -3.04 17.12 6.36
CA THR A 218 -3.87 17.23 7.57
C THR A 218 -4.04 15.92 8.34
N GLY A 219 -3.44 14.83 7.86
CA GLY A 219 -3.43 13.55 8.58
C GLY A 219 -2.32 13.48 9.62
N SER A 220 -2.43 12.49 10.49
CA SER A 220 -1.34 12.08 11.39
C SER A 220 -0.52 10.95 10.76
N ILE A 221 0.74 10.85 11.18
CA ILE A 221 1.66 9.80 10.74
C ILE A 221 2.02 8.95 11.96
N THR A 222 1.80 7.63 11.86
CA THR A 222 2.22 6.66 12.87
C THR A 222 3.10 5.59 12.24
N VAL A 223 4.26 5.32 12.86
CA VAL A 223 5.18 4.26 12.46
C VAL A 223 5.53 3.41 13.69
N ASP A 224 5.03 2.17 13.75
CA ASP A 224 5.21 1.29 14.90
C ASP A 224 6.66 0.78 15.03
N SER A 225 7.43 0.67 13.94
CA SER A 225 8.87 0.37 13.98
C SER A 225 9.59 0.77 12.68
N SER A 226 10.66 1.56 12.80
CA SER A 226 11.49 1.99 11.67
C SER A 226 12.92 1.46 11.75
N ASP A 227 13.35 0.76 10.69
CA ASP A 227 14.71 0.29 10.45
C ASP A 227 15.26 0.91 9.15
N GLY A 228 16.15 1.90 9.28
CA GLY A 228 16.75 2.59 8.14
C GLY A 228 16.65 4.10 8.23
N SER A 229 16.33 4.74 7.10
CA SER A 229 16.17 6.20 7.02
C SER A 229 14.69 6.55 6.91
N LEU A 230 14.25 7.57 7.65
CA LEU A 230 12.86 8.01 7.66
C LEU A 230 12.79 9.53 7.52
N LYS A 231 12.02 10.02 6.55
CA LYS A 231 11.58 11.40 6.49
C LYS A 231 10.07 11.41 6.63
N ALA A 232 9.51 12.16 7.58
CA ALA A 232 8.07 12.25 7.76
C ALA A 232 7.64 13.71 7.97
N SER A 233 6.60 14.15 7.27
CA SER A 233 6.09 15.51 7.44
C SER A 233 4.56 15.64 7.41
N THR A 234 4.04 16.54 8.24
CA THR A 234 2.63 16.94 8.21
C THR A 234 2.43 18.43 8.50
N HIS A 235 1.39 19.04 7.93
CA HIS A 235 1.06 20.44 8.19
C HIS A 235 0.15 20.57 9.42
N HIS A 236 -0.90 19.75 9.53
CA HIS A 236 -1.80 19.68 10.69
C HIS A 236 -1.97 18.23 11.12
N GLY A 237 -1.06 17.71 11.93
CA GLY A 237 -1.16 16.35 12.43
C GLY A 237 -0.04 15.99 13.39
N ALA A 238 -0.28 14.95 14.18
CA ALA A 238 0.76 14.40 15.04
C ALA A 238 1.68 13.46 14.23
N ILE A 239 2.92 13.36 14.67
CA ILE A 239 3.86 12.34 14.20
C ILE A 239 4.23 11.47 15.40
N ASP A 240 3.97 10.18 15.32
CA ASP A 240 4.34 9.19 16.33
C ASP A 240 5.20 8.11 15.65
N VAL A 241 6.48 8.00 16.05
CA VAL A 241 7.44 7.09 15.42
C VAL A 241 8.23 6.35 16.47
N TYR A 242 8.38 5.04 16.29
CA TYR A 242 9.40 4.24 16.96
C TYR A 242 10.59 3.97 16.02
N VAL A 243 11.80 4.29 16.48
CA VAL A 243 13.04 4.06 15.73
C VAL A 243 13.76 2.84 16.32
N SER A 244 13.73 1.71 15.61
CA SER A 244 14.43 0.48 16.02
C SER A 244 15.90 0.49 15.66
N GLN A 245 16.22 0.83 14.41
CA GLN A 245 17.60 0.92 13.92
C GLN A 245 17.78 2.24 13.17
N LEU A 246 18.77 3.01 13.60
CA LEU A 246 18.95 4.38 13.14
C LEU A 246 19.96 4.49 11.99
N ARG A 247 19.50 5.12 10.90
CA ARG A 247 20.36 5.86 9.96
C ARG A 247 20.08 7.37 10.10
N LYS A 248 19.17 7.92 9.30
CA LYS A 248 18.79 9.35 9.35
C LYS A 248 17.29 9.46 9.52
N VAL A 249 16.84 10.20 10.54
CA VAL A 249 15.41 10.39 10.83
C VAL A 249 15.09 11.88 10.90
N ASP A 250 14.28 12.38 9.95
CA ASP A 250 13.85 13.78 9.85
C ASP A 250 12.32 13.88 9.96
N LEU A 251 11.85 14.42 11.07
CA LEU A 251 10.42 14.51 11.40
C LEU A 251 10.01 15.98 11.50
N LYS A 252 8.97 16.37 10.78
CA LYS A 252 8.50 17.77 10.76
C LYS A 252 6.98 17.88 10.86
N SER A 253 6.48 18.63 11.84
CA SER A 253 5.04 18.95 11.94
C SER A 253 4.83 20.44 12.14
N GLN A 254 4.00 21.09 11.32
CA GLN A 254 3.75 22.52 11.50
C GLN A 254 2.77 22.81 12.66
N LYS A 255 1.65 22.10 12.72
CA LYS A 255 0.61 22.26 13.76
C LYS A 255 0.24 20.92 14.39
N GLY A 256 1.22 20.25 14.99
CA GLY A 256 0.98 19.04 15.77
C GLY A 256 2.22 18.60 16.51
N SER A 257 2.04 17.72 17.50
CA SER A 257 3.15 17.26 18.33
C SER A 257 3.90 16.10 17.66
N ILE A 258 5.18 15.97 17.97
CA ILE A 258 6.03 14.87 17.52
C ILE A 258 6.41 14.04 18.73
N THR A 259 6.15 12.73 18.67
CA THR A 259 6.63 11.75 19.65
C THR A 259 7.60 10.80 18.98
N VAL A 260 8.83 10.79 19.47
CA VAL A 260 9.86 9.85 19.06
C VAL A 260 10.08 8.85 20.17
N LYS A 261 9.97 7.57 19.85
CA LYS A 261 10.23 6.45 20.75
C LYS A 261 11.48 5.71 20.30
N VAL A 262 12.36 5.40 21.24
CA VAL A 262 13.65 4.76 20.97
C VAL A 262 13.96 3.70 22.02
N PRO A 263 14.73 2.64 21.69
CA PRO A 263 15.30 1.78 22.71
C PRO A 263 16.35 2.54 23.51
N ALA A 264 16.46 2.26 24.81
CA ALA A 264 17.40 2.93 25.72
C ALA A 264 18.87 2.85 25.27
N SER A 265 19.23 1.82 24.50
CA SER A 265 20.57 1.59 23.97
C SER A 265 20.84 2.26 22.62
N LEU A 266 19.88 2.99 22.03
CA LEU A 266 20.05 3.59 20.71
C LEU A 266 21.23 4.58 20.72
N LYS A 267 22.06 4.51 19.67
CA LYS A 267 23.15 5.44 19.42
C LYS A 267 22.71 6.48 18.39
N ALA A 268 22.64 7.74 18.80
CA ALA A 268 22.12 8.82 17.95
C ALA A 268 22.63 10.20 18.35
N TYR A 269 22.80 11.08 17.37
CA TYR A 269 22.80 12.52 17.61
C TYR A 269 21.35 13.00 17.52
N LEU A 270 20.94 13.85 18.45
CA LEU A 270 19.56 14.31 18.56
C LEU A 270 19.51 15.81 18.37
N GLN A 271 18.51 16.27 17.63
CA GLN A 271 18.13 17.68 17.56
C GLN A 271 16.60 17.77 17.60
N LEU A 272 16.07 18.19 18.74
CA LEU A 272 14.64 18.24 19.04
C LEU A 272 14.23 19.69 19.21
N SER A 273 13.18 20.13 18.49
CA SER A 273 12.77 21.53 18.47
C SER A 273 11.25 21.68 18.50
N GLY A 274 10.73 22.49 19.43
CA GLY A 274 9.30 22.78 19.53
C GLY A 274 8.97 23.83 20.60
N ARG A 275 7.67 24.12 20.79
CA ARG A 275 7.21 25.01 21.90
C ARG A 275 7.57 24.45 23.27
N LYS A 276 7.66 23.12 23.35
CA LYS A 276 8.13 22.38 24.52
C LYS A 276 8.86 21.14 24.03
N VAL A 277 9.97 20.80 24.68
CA VAL A 277 10.73 19.59 24.43
C VAL A 277 10.84 18.81 25.72
N ASP A 278 10.27 17.60 25.74
CA ASP A 278 10.33 16.70 26.89
C ASP A 278 11.16 15.46 26.53
N VAL A 279 12.18 15.18 27.34
CA VAL A 279 13.03 14.00 27.21
C VAL A 279 12.80 13.12 28.43
N SER A 280 12.49 11.85 28.19
CA SER A 280 12.37 10.79 29.20
C SER A 280 13.60 10.75 30.12
N SER A 281 13.40 10.61 31.44
CA SER A 281 14.50 10.54 32.42
C SER A 281 15.40 9.32 32.24
N GLU A 282 14.92 8.28 31.57
CA GLU A 282 15.70 7.09 31.22
C GLU A 282 16.74 7.36 30.10
N ILE A 283 16.64 8.50 29.42
CA ILE A 283 17.52 8.87 28.31
C ILE A 283 18.55 9.87 28.81
N GLN A 284 19.82 9.45 28.83
CA GLN A 284 20.94 10.33 29.17
C GLN A 284 21.55 10.92 27.90
N LEU A 285 21.51 12.25 27.80
CA LEU A 285 22.17 13.00 26.73
C LEU A 285 23.52 13.51 27.20
N LYS A 286 24.53 13.38 26.34
CA LYS A 286 25.88 13.93 26.51
C LYS A 286 26.05 15.15 25.61
N GLU A 287 26.90 16.08 26.04
CA GLU A 287 27.20 17.32 25.29
C GLU A 287 25.93 18.10 24.92
N THR A 288 25.00 18.14 25.87
CA THR A 288 23.69 18.73 25.67
C THR A 288 23.79 20.23 25.49
N GLN A 289 23.23 20.75 24.42
CA GLN A 289 23.04 22.17 24.20
C GLN A 289 21.55 22.48 24.18
N SER A 290 21.16 23.54 24.87
CA SER A 290 19.79 24.03 24.88
C SER A 290 19.76 25.48 24.46
N ALA A 291 18.98 25.79 23.44
CA ALA A 291 18.71 27.16 23.00
C ALA A 291 17.20 27.44 23.13
N SER A 292 16.87 28.65 23.56
CA SER A 292 15.49 29.15 23.58
C SER A 292 15.45 30.45 22.79
N LYS A 293 14.56 30.53 21.81
CA LYS A 293 14.32 31.73 21.01
C LYS A 293 12.86 31.80 20.61
N ASP A 294 12.20 32.95 20.81
CA ASP A 294 10.83 33.21 20.37
C ASP A 294 9.82 32.10 20.77
N ASP A 295 9.81 31.72 22.06
CA ASP A 295 9.03 30.60 22.62
C ASP A 295 9.29 29.22 21.98
N HIS A 296 10.44 29.08 21.33
CA HIS A 296 10.87 27.85 20.71
C HIS A 296 12.10 27.31 21.43
N VAL A 297 12.01 26.08 21.91
CA VAL A 297 13.09 25.38 22.61
C VAL A 297 13.71 24.39 21.64
N THR A 298 15.03 24.46 21.49
CA THR A 298 15.82 23.45 20.78
C THR A 298 16.76 22.78 21.76
N ILE A 299 16.73 21.45 21.81
CA ILE A 299 17.66 20.62 22.57
C ILE A 299 18.45 19.77 21.58
N SER A 300 19.77 19.80 21.67
CA SER A 300 20.65 18.88 20.95
C SER A 300 21.60 18.14 21.89
N GLY A 301 22.07 16.98 21.47
CA GLY A 301 23.03 16.18 22.25
C GLY A 301 23.22 14.77 21.70
N HIS A 302 24.17 14.05 22.28
CA HIS A 302 24.52 12.69 21.90
C HIS A 302 23.91 11.66 22.85
N MET A 303 23.20 10.69 22.31
CA MET A 303 22.68 9.52 23.02
C MET A 303 23.57 8.32 22.71
N ASN A 304 24.16 7.71 23.75
CA ASN A 304 25.01 6.50 23.69
C ASN A 304 26.14 6.47 22.65
N GLN A 305 26.55 7.61 22.10
CA GLN A 305 27.66 7.75 21.15
C GLN A 305 28.56 8.93 21.51
N ARG A 306 29.76 8.96 20.90
CA ARG A 306 30.72 10.07 21.01
C ARG A 306 31.09 10.50 19.60
N ASN A 307 30.88 11.77 19.26
CA ASN A 307 31.37 12.42 18.04
C ASN A 307 30.97 11.83 16.67
N GLU A 308 30.11 10.81 16.60
CA GLU A 308 29.50 10.37 15.35
C GLU A 308 28.27 11.24 15.02
N THR A 309 28.20 11.81 13.82
CA THR A 309 27.07 12.62 13.35
C THR A 309 26.32 11.98 12.18
N ASP A 310 26.78 10.83 11.68
CA ASP A 310 26.16 10.13 10.55
C ASP A 310 24.80 9.52 10.87
N LYS A 311 24.57 9.24 12.16
CA LYS A 311 23.31 8.72 12.71
C LYS A 311 22.62 9.77 13.56
N TRP A 312 21.47 10.24 13.10
CA TRP A 312 20.78 11.33 13.77
C TRP A 312 19.26 11.26 13.69
N ILE A 313 18.61 11.83 14.70
CA ILE A 313 17.18 12.11 14.74
C ILE A 313 16.98 13.62 14.88
N LYS A 314 16.30 14.21 13.91
CA LYS A 314 15.82 15.58 13.93
C LYS A 314 14.32 15.56 14.01
N ALA A 315 13.76 16.23 15.01
CA ALA A 315 12.32 16.38 15.16
C ALA A 315 11.99 17.85 15.40
N ASP A 316 11.23 18.45 14.50
CA ASP A 316 10.94 19.89 14.47
C ASP A 316 9.43 20.14 14.39
N THR A 317 8.89 20.91 15.32
CA THR A 317 7.51 21.38 15.22
C THR A 317 7.31 22.84 15.60
N GLN A 318 6.68 23.63 14.73
CA GLN A 318 6.52 25.07 14.95
C GLN A 318 5.63 25.40 16.16
N ASN A 319 4.49 24.71 16.28
CA ASN A 319 3.48 25.01 17.30
C ASN A 319 3.18 23.84 18.23
N GLY A 320 3.87 22.72 18.07
CA GLY A 320 3.68 21.51 18.86
C GLY A 320 4.72 21.32 19.95
N LYS A 321 4.57 20.20 20.65
CA LYS A 321 5.55 19.66 21.58
C LYS A 321 6.36 18.56 20.90
N VAL A 322 7.64 18.45 21.22
CA VAL A 322 8.46 17.27 20.90
C VAL A 322 8.64 16.45 22.16
N CYS A 323 8.34 15.14 22.10
CA CYS A 323 8.59 14.19 23.17
C CYS A 323 9.57 13.12 22.68
N LEU A 324 10.67 12.91 23.41
CA LEU A 324 11.54 11.76 23.24
C LEU A 324 11.31 10.79 24.40
N LYS A 325 10.93 9.55 24.09
CA LYS A 325 10.60 8.52 25.09
C LYS A 325 11.47 7.28 24.92
N SER A 326 11.87 6.69 26.03
CA SER A 326 12.44 5.35 26.05
C SER A 326 11.31 4.33 26.00
N GLN A 327 11.33 3.40 25.04
CA GLN A 327 10.33 2.34 24.92
C GLN A 327 10.97 1.06 24.38
N SER A 328 10.48 -0.10 24.81
CA SER A 328 10.89 -1.38 24.20
C SER A 328 10.19 -1.61 22.85
N TRP A 329 10.83 -2.40 21.98
CA TRP A 329 10.25 -2.76 20.68
C TRP A 329 8.92 -3.51 20.82
N ILE A 330 8.82 -4.47 21.76
CA ILE A 330 7.62 -5.30 21.98
C ILE A 330 6.40 -4.43 22.26
N GLN A 331 6.55 -3.39 23.09
CA GLN A 331 5.49 -2.42 23.39
C GLN A 331 5.06 -1.62 22.15
N SER A 332 5.98 -1.39 21.21
CA SER A 332 5.71 -0.58 20.02
C SER A 332 4.90 -1.35 18.97
N VAL A 333 5.28 -2.60 18.70
CA VAL A 333 4.60 -3.44 17.69
C VAL A 333 3.26 -4.02 18.16
N LYS A 334 2.82 -3.69 19.39
CA LYS A 334 1.54 -4.11 19.98
C LYS A 334 1.26 -5.61 19.80
N LEU A 335 2.32 -6.44 19.92
CA LEU A 335 2.17 -7.89 19.89
C LEU A 335 1.31 -8.27 21.09
N LYS A 336 0.09 -8.75 20.82
CA LYS A 336 -0.74 -9.37 21.85
C LYS A 336 0.03 -10.58 22.37
N SER A 337 0.30 -10.61 23.68
CA SER A 337 0.59 -11.85 24.41
C SER A 337 -0.62 -12.77 24.35
#